data_AF-K5WGF3-F1
#
_entry.id   AF-K5WGF3-F1
#
_cell.length_a   1.000
_cell.length_b   1.000
_cell.length_c   1.000
_cell.angle_alpha   90.00
_cell.angle_beta   90.00
_cell.angle_gamma   90.00
#
_symmetry.space_group_name_H-M   'P 1'
#
loop_
_entity.id
_entity.type
_entity.pdbx_description
1 polymer ?
#
loop_
_entity_poly.entity_id
_entity_poly.type
_entity_poly.pdbx_seq_one_letter_code
_entity_poly.pdbx_strand_id
1 'polypeptide(L)'
;MEAWLRASGLWRLVSGRQKAPSTSSPVTQAEADALDAFEARLDKAAGWLYLMVEQEQRIHFQGIQDSPVKMWEALEAIHRQKRAGMRFNAYDDLFSIRKLEEESLQSLINRVESSKRKIKELRPSSFTLEQLDDELASMALI
;
A
#
# COMPACT_ATOMS: atom_id res chain seq x y z
N MET A 1 0.45 8.33 4.05
CA MET A 1 0.83 8.68 2.66
C MET A 1 -0.33 8.55 1.67
N GLU A 2 -0.96 7.36 1.53
CA GLU A 2 -2.04 7.13 0.55
C GLU A 2 -3.17 8.18 0.60
N ALA A 3 -3.68 8.50 1.80
CA ALA A 3 -4.77 9.48 1.96
C ALA A 3 -4.40 10.87 1.40
N TRP A 4 -3.16 11.31 1.62
CA TRP A 4 -2.67 12.57 1.10
C TRP A 4 -2.54 12.53 -0.44
N LEU A 5 -1.96 11.46 -1.00
CA LEU A 5 -1.86 11.29 -2.45
C LEU A 5 -3.24 11.26 -3.13
N ARG A 6 -4.26 10.74 -2.45
CA ARG A 6 -5.66 10.78 -2.91
C ARG A 6 -6.20 12.20 -2.91
N ALA A 7 -6.04 12.94 -1.81
CA ALA A 7 -6.47 14.33 -1.70
C ALA A 7 -5.78 15.23 -2.75
N SER A 8 -4.51 14.97 -3.06
CA SER A 8 -3.75 15.70 -4.07
C SER A 8 -4.00 15.24 -5.52
N GLY A 9 -4.90 14.26 -5.74
CA GLY A 9 -5.22 13.76 -7.08
C GLY A 9 -4.09 12.95 -7.75
N LEU A 10 -3.09 12.49 -7.01
CA LEU A 10 -1.93 11.76 -7.53
C LEU A 10 -2.06 10.25 -7.36
N TRP A 11 -2.95 9.79 -6.47
CA TRP A 11 -3.06 8.36 -6.14
C TRP A 11 -3.34 7.46 -7.35
N ARG A 12 -4.13 7.90 -8.32
CA ARG A 12 -4.42 7.08 -9.52
C ARG A 12 -3.17 6.82 -10.35
N LEU A 13 -2.20 7.75 -10.36
CA LEU A 13 -0.90 7.57 -11.01
C LEU A 13 -0.04 6.61 -10.19
N VAL A 14 0.11 6.87 -8.89
CA VAL A 14 0.95 6.07 -7.98
C VAL A 14 0.48 4.61 -7.91
N SER A 15 -0.83 4.36 -7.85
CA SER A 15 -1.40 3.01 -7.86
C SER A 15 -1.41 2.33 -9.23
N GLY A 16 -0.87 2.97 -10.27
CA GLY A 16 -0.81 2.44 -11.63
C GLY A 16 -2.16 2.30 -12.36
N ARG A 17 -3.25 2.82 -11.76
CA ARG A 17 -4.61 2.76 -12.31
C ARG A 17 -4.83 3.71 -13.48
N GLN A 18 -4.16 4.87 -13.46
CA GLN A 18 -4.15 5.79 -14.58
C GLN A 18 -3.00 5.42 -15.52
N LYS A 19 -3.32 5.14 -16.78
CA LYS A 19 -2.32 4.89 -17.84
C LYS A 19 -2.00 6.18 -18.58
N ALA A 20 -0.85 6.19 -19.24
CA ALA A 20 -0.48 7.28 -20.14
C ALA A 20 -1.55 7.44 -21.23
N PRO A 21 -1.82 8.68 -21.68
CA PRO A 21 -2.70 8.91 -22.82
C PRO A 21 -2.14 8.25 -24.07
N SER A 22 -3.03 7.69 -24.90
CA SER A 22 -2.65 7.17 -26.22
C SER A 22 -2.40 8.31 -27.19
N THR A 23 -1.42 8.15 -28.07
CA THR A 23 -1.10 9.13 -29.13
C THR A 23 -1.37 8.53 -30.51
N SER A 24 -1.76 9.39 -31.46
CA SER A 24 -1.93 9.01 -32.86
C SER A 24 -0.65 9.24 -33.67
N SER A 25 -0.68 8.88 -34.96
CA SER A 25 0.42 9.15 -35.89
C SER A 25 -0.15 9.77 -37.17
N PRO A 26 0.14 11.06 -37.48
CA PRO A 26 0.99 12.00 -36.73
C PRO A 26 0.35 12.49 -35.43
N VAL A 27 1.17 12.77 -34.41
CA VAL A 27 0.71 13.25 -33.10
C VAL A 27 0.09 14.64 -33.23
N THR A 28 -1.11 14.82 -32.67
CA THR A 28 -1.74 16.15 -32.61
C THR A 28 -1.18 16.97 -31.45
N GLN A 29 -1.24 18.30 -31.54
CA GLN A 29 -0.80 19.16 -30.44
C GLN A 29 -1.53 18.84 -29.12
N ALA A 30 -2.83 18.57 -29.19
CA ALA A 30 -3.62 18.23 -28.00
C ALA A 30 -3.17 16.92 -27.34
N GLU A 31 -2.72 15.93 -28.13
CA GLU A 31 -2.16 14.68 -27.59
C GLU A 31 -0.78 14.91 -26.96
N ALA A 32 0.05 15.76 -27.56
CA ALA A 32 1.34 16.14 -27.00
C ALA A 32 1.17 16.88 -25.66
N ASP A 33 0.25 17.85 -25.59
CA ASP A 33 -0.05 18.61 -24.37
C ASP A 33 -0.62 17.69 -23.27
N ALA A 34 -1.46 16.72 -23.63
CA ALA A 34 -2.00 15.74 -22.69
C ALA A 34 -0.92 14.80 -22.14
N LEU A 35 0.06 14.42 -22.97
CA LEU A 35 1.19 13.59 -22.55
C LEU A 35 2.13 14.37 -21.62
N ASP A 36 2.49 15.60 -21.97
CA ASP A 36 3.32 16.48 -21.12
C ASP A 36 2.66 16.73 -19.76
N ALA A 37 1.35 17.03 -19.74
CA ALA A 37 0.61 17.20 -18.50
C ALA A 37 0.52 15.91 -17.66
N PHE A 38 0.55 14.74 -18.31
CA PHE A 38 0.60 13.45 -17.62
C PHE A 38 1.99 13.20 -17.01
N GLU A 39 3.06 13.45 -17.77
CA GLU A 39 4.46 13.28 -17.33
C GLU A 39 4.80 14.25 -16.18
N ALA A 40 4.42 15.52 -16.28
CA ALA A 40 4.60 16.49 -15.20
C ALA A 40 3.92 16.05 -13.88
N ARG A 41 2.80 15.31 -13.97
CA ARG A 41 2.14 14.74 -12.79
C ARG A 41 2.82 13.48 -12.28
N LEU A 42 3.48 12.69 -13.14
CA LEU A 42 4.32 11.58 -12.72
C LEU A 42 5.51 12.10 -11.91
N ASP A 43 6.21 13.11 -12.41
CA ASP A 43 7.35 13.74 -11.71
C ASP A 43 6.92 14.30 -10.36
N LYS A 44 5.79 15.00 -10.33
CA LYS A 44 5.20 15.49 -9.07
C LYS A 44 4.92 14.34 -8.10
N ALA A 45 4.35 13.23 -8.57
CA ALA A 45 4.05 12.08 -7.72
C ALA A 45 5.32 11.43 -7.17
N ALA A 46 6.34 11.23 -8.02
CA ALA A 46 7.65 10.70 -7.61
C ALA A 46 8.33 11.60 -6.57
N GLY A 47 8.35 12.91 -6.82
CA GLY A 47 8.88 13.89 -5.88
C GLY A 47 8.19 13.85 -4.52
N TRP A 48 6.86 13.76 -4.49
CA TRP A 48 6.14 13.63 -3.22
C TRP A 48 6.43 12.31 -2.49
N LEU A 49 6.53 11.18 -3.21
CA LEU A 49 6.92 9.91 -2.60
C LEU A 49 8.31 10.00 -1.97
N TYR A 50 9.27 10.60 -2.68
CA TYR A 50 10.63 10.78 -2.19
C TYR A 50 10.69 11.67 -0.93
N LEU A 51 9.95 12.78 -0.93
CA LEU A 51 9.93 13.74 0.17
C LEU A 51 9.20 13.22 1.41
N MET A 52 8.14 12.43 1.22
CA MET A 52 7.32 11.91 2.33
C MET A 52 7.92 10.68 3.03
N VAL A 53 8.96 10.08 2.45
CA VAL A 53 9.66 8.95 3.03
C VAL A 53 10.89 9.44 3.80
N GLU A 54 11.12 8.83 4.97
CA GLU A 54 12.30 9.06 5.81
C GLU A 54 13.59 8.81 5.03
N GLN A 55 14.66 9.53 5.38
CA GLN A 55 15.89 9.54 4.58
C GLN A 55 16.50 8.14 4.43
N GLU A 56 16.44 7.34 5.49
CA GLU A 56 16.96 5.98 5.58
C GLU A 56 16.23 5.02 4.63
N GLN A 57 14.95 5.27 4.36
CA GLN A 57 14.12 4.44 3.49
C GLN A 57 14.29 4.82 2.00
N ARG A 58 14.87 5.98 1.69
CA ARG A 58 15.07 6.43 0.29
C ARG A 58 16.04 5.56 -0.51
N ILE A 59 16.87 4.77 0.17
CA ILE A 59 17.74 3.78 -0.49
C ILE A 59 16.94 2.81 -1.38
N HIS A 60 15.68 2.54 -1.01
CA HIS A 60 14.79 1.67 -1.76
C HIS A 60 14.27 2.28 -3.08
N PHE A 61 14.54 3.57 -3.32
CA PHE A 61 14.17 4.25 -4.56
C PHE A 61 15.29 4.32 -5.59
N GLN A 62 16.49 3.82 -5.28
CA GLN A 62 17.63 3.91 -6.19
C GLN A 62 17.37 3.16 -7.50
N GLY A 63 17.44 3.88 -8.63
CA GLY A 63 17.24 3.34 -9.98
C GLY A 63 15.76 3.26 -10.41
N ILE A 64 14.82 3.72 -9.59
CA ILE A 64 13.38 3.71 -9.89
C ILE A 64 12.70 5.07 -9.64
N GLN A 65 13.48 6.13 -9.43
CA GLN A 65 12.97 7.46 -9.05
C GLN A 65 12.00 8.05 -10.08
N ASP A 66 12.14 7.70 -11.36
CA ASP A 66 11.29 8.23 -12.44
C ASP A 66 9.94 7.50 -12.55
N SER A 67 9.71 6.47 -11.71
CA SER A 67 8.48 5.68 -11.74
C SER A 67 7.80 5.68 -10.37
N PRO A 68 6.84 6.58 -10.12
CA PRO A 68 6.11 6.61 -8.86
C PRO A 68 5.36 5.31 -8.57
N VAL A 69 4.99 4.55 -9.60
CA VAL A 69 4.41 3.20 -9.47
C VAL A 69 5.42 2.24 -8.84
N LYS A 70 6.61 2.13 -9.42
CA LYS A 70 7.67 1.25 -8.90
C LYS A 70 8.11 1.67 -7.50
N MET A 71 8.20 2.97 -7.23
CA MET A 71 8.51 3.49 -5.90
C MET A 71 7.47 3.03 -4.87
N TRP A 72 6.18 3.13 -5.21
CA TRP A 72 5.12 2.65 -4.32
C TRP A 72 5.15 1.13 -4.13
N GLU A 73 5.38 0.36 -5.19
CA GLU A 73 5.53 -1.10 -5.13
C GLU A 73 6.70 -1.50 -4.22
N ALA A 74 7.82 -0.79 -4.29
CA ALA A 74 8.98 -1.02 -3.40
C ALA A 74 8.61 -0.79 -1.94
N LEU A 75 7.94 0.32 -1.62
CA LEU A 75 7.45 0.58 -0.26
C LEU A 75 6.46 -0.49 0.21
N GLU A 76 5.51 -0.89 -0.65
CA GLU A 76 4.54 -1.93 -0.32
C GLU A 76 5.24 -3.26 -0.04
N ALA A 77 6.23 -3.64 -0.86
CA ALA A 77 6.99 -4.88 -0.67
C ALA A 77 7.74 -4.90 0.67
N ILE A 78 8.27 -3.77 1.12
CA ILE A 78 9.05 -3.66 2.36
C ILE A 78 8.14 -3.60 3.59
N HIS A 79 7.11 -2.75 3.55
CA HIS A 79 6.29 -2.44 4.73
C HIS A 79 5.02 -3.29 4.83
N ARG A 80 4.56 -3.91 3.74
CA ARG A 80 3.39 -4.79 3.70
C ARG A 80 3.78 -6.18 3.20
N GLN A 81 4.77 -6.77 3.84
CA GLN A 81 5.22 -8.12 3.51
C GLN A 81 4.10 -9.14 3.73
N LYS A 82 3.50 -9.63 2.63
CA LYS A 82 2.38 -10.57 2.62
C LYS A 82 2.82 -12.02 2.88
N ARG A 83 3.68 -12.23 3.88
CA ARG A 83 4.25 -13.54 4.29
C ARG A 83 3.62 -14.05 5.59
N ALA A 84 3.64 -15.37 5.78
CA ALA A 84 3.00 -16.04 6.92
C ALA A 84 3.44 -15.47 8.27
N GLY A 85 4.74 -15.20 8.48
CA GLY A 85 5.23 -14.63 9.74
C GLY A 85 4.64 -13.25 10.09
N MET A 86 4.39 -12.38 9.10
CA MET A 86 3.73 -11.09 9.38
C MET A 86 2.25 -11.26 9.71
N ARG A 87 1.59 -12.23 9.08
CA ARG A 87 0.21 -12.60 9.41
C ARG A 87 0.11 -13.22 10.80
N PHE A 88 1.05 -14.09 11.16
CA PHE A 88 1.19 -14.64 12.52
C PHE A 88 1.21 -13.52 13.56
N ASN A 89 2.10 -12.54 13.41
CA ASN A 89 2.17 -11.40 14.33
C ASN A 89 0.85 -10.61 14.36
N ALA A 90 0.16 -10.46 13.23
CA ALA A 90 -1.14 -9.78 13.18
C ALA A 90 -2.28 -10.59 13.83
N TYR A 91 -2.24 -11.93 13.77
CA TYR A 91 -3.16 -12.79 14.51
C TYR A 91 -2.88 -12.73 16.01
N ASP A 92 -1.61 -12.77 16.41
CA ASP A 92 -1.21 -12.61 17.81
C ASP A 92 -1.66 -11.24 18.36
N ASP A 93 -1.42 -10.16 17.62
CA ASP A 93 -1.94 -8.81 17.92
C ASP A 93 -3.47 -8.84 18.12
N LEU A 94 -4.22 -9.51 17.23
CA LEU A 94 -5.68 -9.63 17.31
C LEU A 94 -6.12 -10.38 18.57
N PHE A 95 -5.53 -11.55 18.84
CA PHE A 95 -5.93 -12.40 19.97
C PHE A 95 -5.47 -11.84 21.32
N SER A 96 -4.44 -10.99 21.32
CA SER A 96 -3.98 -10.24 22.48
C SER A 96 -4.87 -9.05 22.84
N ILE A 97 -5.84 -8.67 22.00
CA ILE A 97 -6.79 -7.61 22.34
C ILE A 97 -7.60 -8.03 23.57
N ARG A 98 -7.57 -7.17 24.59
CA ARG A 98 -8.38 -7.23 25.79
C ARG A 98 -9.04 -5.87 26.00
N LYS A 99 -10.29 -5.89 26.49
CA LYS A 99 -11.00 -4.68 26.89
C LYS A 99 -10.25 -4.06 28.07
N LEU A 100 -9.91 -2.77 27.98
CA LEU A 100 -9.36 -2.02 29.11
C LEU A 100 -10.50 -1.58 30.06
N GLU A 101 -10.17 -1.31 31.31
CA GLU A 101 -11.14 -0.93 32.36
C GLU A 101 -12.00 0.27 31.91
N GLU A 102 -11.34 1.36 31.53
CA GLU A 102 -11.96 2.63 31.09
C GLU A 102 -12.31 2.67 29.59
N GLU A 103 -12.13 1.57 28.86
CA GLU A 103 -12.41 1.53 27.43
C GLU A 103 -13.89 1.25 27.15
N SER A 104 -14.50 2.06 26.28
CA SER A 104 -15.85 1.80 25.78
C SER A 104 -15.89 0.59 24.84
N LEU A 105 -17.04 -0.10 24.78
CA LEU A 105 -17.21 -1.22 23.84
C LEU A 105 -17.00 -0.79 22.39
N GLN A 106 -17.37 0.44 22.02
CA GLN A 106 -17.16 0.95 20.67
C GLN A 106 -15.67 1.09 20.33
N SER A 107 -14.85 1.57 21.29
CA SER A 107 -13.39 1.64 21.10
C SER A 107 -12.79 0.25 20.91
N LEU A 108 -13.21 -0.72 21.73
CA LEU A 108 -12.78 -2.11 21.61
C LEU A 108 -13.11 -2.68 20.22
N ILE A 109 -14.36 -2.51 19.76
CA ILE A 109 -14.80 -2.95 18.42
C ILE A 109 -13.94 -2.31 17.32
N ASN A 110 -13.64 -1.01 17.45
CA ASN A 110 -12.82 -0.30 16.48
C ASN A 110 -11.39 -0.86 16.42
N ARG A 111 -10.81 -1.29 17.55
CA ARG A 111 -9.49 -1.95 17.59
C ARG A 111 -9.53 -3.34 16.94
N VAL A 112 -10.54 -4.14 17.24
CA VAL A 112 -10.73 -5.47 16.62
C VAL A 112 -10.90 -5.35 15.11
N GLU A 113 -11.76 -4.45 14.63
CA GLU A 113 -11.97 -4.23 13.19
C GLU A 113 -10.71 -3.67 12.50
N SER A 114 -9.93 -2.83 13.19
CA SER A 114 -8.64 -2.35 12.67
C SER A 114 -7.62 -3.49 12.53
N SER A 115 -7.52 -4.37 13.53
CA SER A 115 -6.64 -5.55 13.47
C SER A 115 -7.07 -6.52 12.37
N LYS A 116 -8.37 -6.77 12.24
CA LYS A 116 -8.95 -7.58 11.15
C LYS A 116 -8.65 -7.00 9.75
N ARG A 117 -8.68 -5.68 9.57
CA ARG A 117 -8.25 -5.04 8.32
C ARG A 117 -6.76 -5.27 8.05
N LYS A 118 -5.90 -5.08 9.04
CA LYS A 118 -4.44 -5.32 8.94
C LYS A 118 -4.15 -6.76 8.50
N ILE A 119 -4.81 -7.75 9.07
CA ILE A 119 -4.70 -9.16 8.66
C ILE A 119 -5.06 -9.33 7.18
N LYS A 120 -6.17 -8.73 6.72
CA LYS A 120 -6.59 -8.82 5.31
C LYS A 120 -5.60 -8.15 4.37
N GLU A 121 -4.99 -7.03 4.74
CA GLU A 121 -3.98 -6.34 3.94
C GLU A 121 -2.70 -7.17 3.76
N LEU A 122 -2.38 -8.06 4.71
CA LEU A 122 -1.23 -8.96 4.67
C LEU A 122 -1.49 -10.27 3.92
N ARG A 123 -2.70 -10.47 3.38
CA ARG A 123 -3.02 -11.65 2.57
C ARG A 123 -2.59 -11.43 1.12
N PRO A 124 -1.84 -12.36 0.50
CA PRO A 124 -1.64 -12.34 -0.95
C PRO A 124 -2.99 -12.49 -1.67
N SER A 125 -3.05 -12.09 -2.94
CA SER A 125 -4.27 -12.22 -3.75
C SER A 125 -4.73 -13.67 -3.92
N SER A 126 -3.80 -14.63 -3.81
CA SER A 126 -4.05 -16.08 -3.88
C SER A 126 -4.37 -16.71 -2.52
N PHE A 127 -4.61 -15.93 -1.47
CA PHE A 127 -4.80 -16.46 -0.11
C PHE A 127 -6.13 -17.23 0.01
N THR A 128 -6.07 -18.49 0.46
CA THR A 128 -7.25 -19.36 0.58
C THR A 128 -7.67 -19.56 2.05
N LEU A 129 -8.85 -20.17 2.26
CA LEU A 129 -9.28 -20.58 3.60
C LEU A 129 -8.43 -21.74 4.15
N GLU A 130 -8.02 -22.69 3.29
CA GLU A 130 -7.12 -23.77 3.68
C GLU A 130 -5.79 -23.23 4.24
N GLN A 131 -5.21 -22.20 3.61
CA GLN A 131 -4.03 -21.52 4.13
C GLN A 131 -4.27 -20.80 5.46
N LEU A 132 -5.49 -20.31 5.70
CA LEU A 132 -5.84 -19.75 7.01
C LEU A 132 -5.90 -20.84 8.07
N ASP A 133 -6.51 -21.98 7.76
CA ASP A 133 -6.63 -23.11 8.67
C ASP A 133 -5.24 -23.68 9.01
N ASP A 134 -4.36 -23.83 8.02
CA ASP A 134 -2.96 -24.24 8.21
C ASP A 134 -2.17 -23.26 9.08
N GLU A 135 -2.33 -21.94 8.84
CA GLU A 135 -1.69 -20.92 9.66
C GLU A 135 -2.19 -20.96 11.11
N LEU A 136 -3.50 -21.07 11.33
CA LEU A 136 -4.09 -21.16 12.68
C LEU A 136 -3.68 -22.45 13.41
N ALA A 137 -3.64 -23.58 12.71
CA ALA A 137 -3.14 -24.84 13.27
C ALA A 137 -1.66 -24.71 13.67
N SER A 138 -0.84 -24.09 12.82
CA SER A 138 0.58 -23.84 13.11
C SER A 138 0.77 -22.93 14.32
N MET A 139 -0.11 -21.93 14.52
CA MET A 139 -0.06 -21.06 15.71
C MET A 139 -0.28 -21.82 17.01
N ALA A 140 -1.09 -22.87 17.01
CA ALA A 140 -1.36 -23.66 18.20
C ALA A 140 -0.20 -24.59 18.60
N LEU A 141 0.77 -24.80 17.71
CA LEU A 141 1.94 -25.65 17.95
C LEU A 141 3.13 -24.90 18.59
N ILE A 142 3.01 -23.59 18.81
CA ILE A 142 4.05 -22.71 19.36
C ILE A 142 3.58 -22.19 20.72
#